data_AF-A0A8T8KH64-F1
#
_entry.id   AF-A0A8T8KH64-F1
#
_cell.length_a   1.000
_cell.length_b   1.000
_cell.length_c   1.000
_cell.angle_alpha   90.00
_cell.angle_beta   90.00
_cell.angle_gamma   90.00
#
_symmetry.space_group_name_H-M   'P 1'
#
loop_
_entity.id
_entity.type
_entity.pdbx_description
1 polymer ?
#
loop_
_entity_poly.entity_id
_entity_poly.type
_entity_poly.pdbx_seq_one_letter_code
_entity_poly.pdbx_strand_id
1 'polypeptide(L)'
;MDMSVSEWMQAMIEAGRKKFDAQVEPDESAEQLRRQRNDLKTELERARERIQELETQLHHGEQAVIREFVEENPGATFEDITRHVIDTVPERVNRHLDELEGDALYVDDDGYYPESDG
;
A
#
# COMPACT_ATOMS: atom_id res chain seq x y z
N MET A 1 -52.38 -9.02 41.39
CA MET A 1 -51.10 -9.41 41.99
C MET A 1 -50.11 -8.36 41.58
N ASP A 2 -49.80 -7.45 42.51
CA ASP A 2 -48.94 -6.30 42.26
C ASP A 2 -47.52 -6.72 42.61
N MET A 3 -46.74 -7.06 41.59
CA MET A 3 -45.37 -7.53 41.79
C MET A 3 -44.54 -6.33 42.24
N SER A 4 -43.84 -6.46 43.36
CA SER A 4 -42.96 -5.41 43.85
C SER A 4 -41.91 -5.06 42.78
N VAL A 5 -41.59 -3.77 42.63
CA VAL A 5 -40.50 -3.30 41.74
C VAL A 5 -39.19 -4.06 42.01
N SER A 6 -38.97 -4.46 43.26
CA SER A 6 -37.79 -5.25 43.64
C SER A 6 -37.83 -6.68 43.11
N GLU A 7 -39.00 -7.32 43.03
CA GLU A 7 -39.18 -8.65 42.45
C GLU A 7 -39.07 -8.59 40.92
N TRP A 8 -39.62 -7.55 40.28
CA TRP A 8 -39.47 -7.35 38.84
C TRP A 8 -38.01 -7.11 38.44
N MET A 9 -37.27 -6.35 39.27
CA MET A 9 -35.84 -6.10 39.06
C MET A 9 -35.00 -7.37 39.27
N GLN A 10 -35.33 -8.20 40.26
CA GLN A 10 -34.71 -9.52 40.44
C GLN A 10 -34.99 -10.45 39.25
N ALA A 11 -36.24 -10.51 38.79
CA ALA A 11 -36.62 -11.32 37.63
C ALA A 11 -35.91 -10.87 36.35
N MET A 12 -35.71 -9.55 36.14
CA MET A 12 -34.94 -9.03 35.01
C MET A 12 -33.44 -9.34 35.13
N ILE A 13 -32.86 -9.25 36.32
CA ILE A 13 -31.45 -9.59 36.55
C ILE A 13 -31.23 -11.09 36.31
N GLU A 14 -32.16 -11.92 36.74
CA GLU A 14 -32.10 -13.37 36.57
C GLU A 14 -32.34 -13.79 35.12
N ALA A 15 -33.31 -13.16 34.43
CA ALA A 15 -33.50 -13.34 32.99
C ALA A 15 -32.31 -12.81 32.18
N GLY A 16 -31.69 -11.71 32.61
CA GLY A 16 -30.45 -11.16 32.06
C GLY A 16 -29.32 -12.18 32.19
N ARG A 17 -29.04 -12.67 33.39
CA ARG A 17 -28.05 -13.73 33.63
C ARG A 17 -28.28 -14.97 32.77
N LYS A 18 -29.55 -15.39 32.62
CA LYS A 18 -29.93 -16.55 31.79
C LYS A 18 -29.78 -16.31 30.28
N LYS A 19 -29.92 -15.05 29.82
CA LYS A 19 -29.68 -14.62 28.43
C LYS A 19 -28.20 -14.36 28.13
N PHE A 20 -27.40 -14.05 29.16
CA PHE A 20 -25.96 -13.82 29.08
C PHE A 20 -25.11 -15.09 29.14
N ASP A 21 -25.73 -16.27 29.29
CA ASP A 21 -25.11 -17.57 28.97
C ASP A 21 -24.99 -17.82 27.45
N ALA A 22 -25.07 -16.76 26.64
CA ALA A 22 -24.49 -16.79 25.31
C ALA A 22 -22.97 -16.80 25.48
N GLN A 23 -22.41 -18.02 25.62
CA GLN A 23 -21.02 -18.27 25.35
C GLN A 23 -20.78 -17.82 23.90
N VAL A 24 -20.36 -16.56 23.74
CA VAL A 24 -19.86 -16.06 22.47
C VAL A 24 -18.53 -16.77 22.29
N GLU A 25 -18.58 -17.90 21.60
CA GLU A 25 -17.38 -18.58 21.12
C GLU A 25 -16.75 -17.65 20.09
N PRO A 26 -15.52 -17.16 20.32
CA PRO A 26 -14.83 -16.39 19.30
C PRO A 26 -14.57 -17.32 18.12
N ASP A 27 -15.04 -16.91 16.93
CA ASP A 27 -14.89 -17.67 15.68
C ASP A 27 -13.42 -17.97 15.35
N GLU A 28 -12.52 -17.11 15.84
CA GLU A 28 -11.08 -17.27 15.71
C GLU A 28 -10.37 -17.20 17.06
N SER A 29 -9.35 -18.05 17.23
CA SER A 29 -8.52 -18.02 18.42
C SER A 29 -7.60 -16.80 18.41
N ALA A 30 -7.21 -16.33 19.59
CA ALA A 30 -6.22 -15.25 19.72
C ALA A 30 -4.87 -15.59 19.03
N GLU A 31 -4.56 -16.88 18.87
CA GLU A 31 -3.39 -17.35 18.14
C GLU A 31 -3.55 -17.21 16.63
N GLN A 32 -4.75 -17.45 16.09
CA GLN A 32 -5.06 -17.24 14.67
C GLN A 32 -4.99 -15.75 14.31
N LEU A 33 -5.59 -14.88 15.13
CA LEU A 33 -5.51 -13.43 14.94
C LEU A 33 -4.06 -12.92 14.99
N ARG A 34 -3.23 -13.47 15.88
CA ARG A 34 -1.80 -13.10 15.96
C ARG A 34 -1.04 -13.51 14.71
N ARG A 35 -1.33 -14.69 14.15
CA ARG A 35 -0.74 -15.17 12.88
C ARG A 35 -1.15 -14.28 11.73
N GLN A 36 -2.45 -14.06 11.52
CA GLN A 36 -2.94 -13.18 10.46
C GLN A 36 -2.34 -11.77 10.55
N ARG A 37 -2.29 -11.20 11.77
CA ARG A 37 -1.65 -9.89 11.98
C ARG A 37 -0.17 -9.89 11.62
N ASN A 38 0.57 -10.95 11.96
CA ASN A 38 1.98 -11.06 11.59
C ASN A 38 2.15 -11.19 10.08
N ASP A 39 1.33 -12.00 9.42
CA ASP A 39 1.37 -12.19 7.97
C ASP A 39 1.12 -10.87 7.23
N LEU A 40 0.06 -10.14 7.62
CA LEU A 40 -0.25 -8.81 7.10
C LEU A 40 0.87 -7.80 7.37
N LYS A 41 1.51 -7.88 8.54
CA LYS A 41 2.66 -7.01 8.86
C LYS A 41 3.84 -7.29 7.93
N THR A 42 4.14 -8.56 7.69
CA THR A 42 5.21 -8.98 6.79
C THR A 42 4.93 -8.56 5.35
N GLU A 43 3.70 -8.70 4.88
CA GLU A 43 3.28 -8.24 3.55
C GLU A 43 3.42 -6.72 3.40
N LEU A 44 2.98 -5.96 4.41
CA LEU A 44 3.14 -4.51 4.45
C LEU A 44 4.61 -4.08 4.44
N GLU A 45 5.47 -4.78 5.19
CA GLU A 45 6.91 -4.50 5.21
C GLU A 45 7.55 -4.75 3.83
N ARG A 46 7.22 -5.86 3.16
CA ARG A 46 7.68 -6.16 1.79
C ARG A 46 7.21 -5.12 0.79
N ALA A 47 5.95 -4.71 0.85
CA ALA A 47 5.40 -3.69 -0.04
C ALA A 47 6.13 -2.34 0.14
N ARG A 48 6.45 -1.95 1.38
CA ARG A 48 7.20 -0.72 1.67
C ARG A 48 8.66 -0.79 1.21
N GLU A 49 9.30 -1.93 1.37
CA GLU A 49 10.66 -2.16 0.87
C GLU A 49 10.70 -2.06 -0.65
N ARG A 50 9.72 -2.69 -1.33
CA ARG A 50 9.58 -2.58 -2.78
C ARG A 50 9.34 -1.15 -3.25
N ILE A 51 8.51 -0.38 -2.56
CA ILE A 51 8.30 1.05 -2.84
C ILE A 51 9.63 1.81 -2.71
N GLN A 52 10.39 1.59 -1.63
CA GLN A 52 11.69 2.26 -1.45
C GLN A 52 12.70 1.89 -2.53
N GLU A 53 12.75 0.62 -2.96
CA GLU A 53 13.62 0.21 -4.07
C GLU A 53 13.25 0.92 -5.36
N LEU A 54 11.96 0.98 -5.69
CA LEU A 54 11.45 1.65 -6.88
C LEU A 54 11.67 3.17 -6.82
N GLU A 55 11.40 3.80 -5.67
CA GLU A 55 11.70 5.22 -5.43
C GLU A 55 13.19 5.50 -5.58
N THR A 56 14.05 4.62 -5.04
CA THR A 56 15.51 4.76 -5.16
C THR A 56 15.94 4.68 -6.62
N GLN A 57 15.42 3.73 -7.40
CA GLN A 57 15.74 3.60 -8.82
C GLN A 57 15.29 4.81 -9.63
N LEU A 58 14.05 5.28 -9.41
CA LEU A 58 13.51 6.47 -10.05
C LEU A 58 14.34 7.72 -9.72
N HIS A 59 14.59 7.95 -8.43
CA HIS A 59 15.35 9.10 -7.96
C HIS A 59 16.81 9.05 -8.42
N HIS A 60 17.42 7.88 -8.49
CA HIS A 60 18.78 7.76 -9.00
C HIS A 60 18.85 8.14 -10.49
N GLY A 61 17.85 7.76 -11.29
CA GLY A 61 17.75 8.18 -12.69
C GLY A 61 17.61 9.69 -12.86
N GLU A 62 16.69 10.32 -12.12
CA GLU A 62 16.46 11.78 -12.24
C GLU A 62 17.61 12.61 -11.67
N GLN A 63 18.15 12.21 -10.52
CA GLN A 63 19.31 12.90 -9.95
C GLN A 63 20.57 12.69 -10.78
N ALA A 64 20.74 11.53 -11.42
CA ALA A 64 21.86 11.31 -12.35
C ALA A 64 21.79 12.26 -13.53
N VAL A 65 20.60 12.45 -14.14
CA VAL A 65 20.40 13.39 -15.25
C VAL A 65 20.74 14.82 -14.84
N ILE A 66 20.26 15.27 -13.69
CA ILE A 66 20.57 16.62 -13.19
C ILE A 66 22.07 16.77 -12.93
N ARG A 67 22.70 15.74 -12.34
CA ARG A 67 24.14 15.75 -12.05
C ARG A 67 24.97 15.83 -13.33
N GLU A 68 24.70 14.94 -14.29
CA GLU A 68 25.38 14.89 -15.58
C GLU A 68 25.24 16.23 -16.31
N PHE A 69 24.02 16.78 -16.38
CA PHE A 69 23.78 18.07 -17.00
C PHE A 69 24.56 19.22 -16.33
N VAL A 70 24.63 19.26 -15.00
CA VAL A 70 25.36 20.29 -14.26
C VAL A 70 26.88 20.11 -14.38
N GLU A 71 27.36 18.87 -14.44
CA GLU A 71 28.78 18.57 -14.69
C GLU A 71 29.21 19.04 -16.09
N GLU A 72 28.36 18.84 -17.09
CA GLU A 72 28.58 19.31 -18.47
C GLU A 72 28.36 20.82 -18.64
N ASN A 73 27.50 21.42 -17.82
CA ASN A 73 27.13 22.83 -17.88
C ASN A 73 27.31 23.52 -16.51
N PRO A 74 28.55 23.76 -16.05
CA PRO A 74 28.79 24.40 -14.78
C PRO A 74 28.18 25.81 -14.72
N GLY A 75 27.40 26.08 -13.67
CA GLY A 75 26.68 27.35 -13.51
C GLY A 75 25.32 27.41 -14.20
N ALA A 76 24.82 26.28 -14.74
CA ALA A 76 23.45 26.16 -15.22
C ALA A 76 22.46 26.69 -14.20
N THR A 77 21.47 27.45 -14.68
CA THR A 77 20.42 27.99 -13.81
C THR A 77 19.39 26.91 -13.50
N PHE A 78 18.55 27.17 -12.49
CA PHE A 78 17.40 26.32 -12.21
C PHE A 78 16.48 26.14 -13.43
N GLU A 79 16.32 27.19 -14.25
CA GLU A 79 15.51 27.12 -15.46
C GLU A 79 16.13 26.22 -16.53
N ASP A 80 17.45 26.29 -16.71
CA ASP A 80 18.18 25.43 -17.66
C ASP A 80 18.07 23.95 -17.26
N ILE A 81 18.26 23.66 -15.97
CA ILE A 81 18.11 22.29 -15.43
C ILE A 81 16.68 21.79 -15.62
N THR A 82 15.68 22.62 -15.28
CA THR A 82 14.26 22.24 -15.40
C THR A 82 13.89 21.93 -16.84
N ARG A 83 14.35 22.77 -17.79
CA ARG A 83 14.11 22.55 -19.22
C ARG A 83 14.74 21.26 -19.70
N HIS A 84 16.01 21.02 -19.35
CA HIS A 84 16.71 19.81 -19.73
C HIS A 84 16.03 18.54 -19.19
N VAL A 85 15.57 18.57 -17.93
CA VAL A 85 14.82 17.44 -17.36
C VAL A 85 13.52 17.22 -18.14
N ILE A 86 12.74 18.27 -18.41
CA ILE A 86 11.49 18.15 -19.18
C ILE A 86 11.74 17.58 -20.58
N ASP A 87 12.80 18.04 -21.24
CA ASP A 87 13.13 17.62 -22.61
C ASP A 87 13.59 16.15 -22.67
N THR A 88 14.19 15.63 -21.59
CA THR A 88 14.70 14.25 -21.52
C THR A 88 13.72 13.24 -20.90
N VAL A 89 12.65 13.72 -20.25
CA VAL A 89 11.61 12.85 -19.65
C VAL A 89 10.98 11.89 -20.68
N PRO A 90 10.54 12.31 -21.88
CA PRO A 90 9.89 11.41 -22.83
C PRO A 90 10.76 10.21 -23.25
N GLU A 91 12.04 10.45 -23.56
CA GLU A 91 12.97 9.38 -23.94
C GLU A 91 13.20 8.37 -22.80
N ARG A 92 13.26 8.87 -21.56
CA ARG A 92 13.39 8.03 -20.37
C ARG A 92 12.14 7.23 -20.07
N VAL A 93 10.97 7.86 -20.22
CA VAL A 93 9.68 7.18 -20.04
C VAL A 93 9.55 6.05 -21.07
N ASN A 94 9.88 6.29 -22.34
CA ASN A 94 9.89 5.23 -23.35
C ASN A 94 10.82 4.07 -22.96
N ARG A 95 12.06 4.37 -22.53
CA ARG A 95 12.99 3.31 -22.08
C ARG A 95 12.42 2.48 -20.94
N HIS A 96 11.80 3.12 -19.95
CA HIS A 96 11.20 2.41 -18.83
C HIS A 96 9.95 1.61 -19.25
N LEU A 97 9.16 2.11 -20.20
CA LEU A 97 8.03 1.36 -20.74
C LEU A 97 8.50 0.13 -21.52
N ASP A 98 9.55 0.24 -22.33
CA ASP A 98 10.17 -0.88 -23.04
C ASP A 98 10.74 -1.93 -22.06
N GLU A 99 11.33 -1.49 -20.94
CA GLU A 99 11.86 -2.38 -19.89
C GLU A 99 10.75 -3.14 -19.15
N LEU A 100 9.57 -2.54 -19.01
CA LEU A 100 8.43 -3.12 -18.30
C LEU A 100 7.53 -3.97 -19.22
N GLU A 101 7.59 -3.77 -20.53
CA GLU A 101 6.81 -4.52 -21.51
C GLU A 101 7.16 -6.01 -21.51
N GLY A 102 6.17 -6.85 -21.24
CA GLY A 102 6.31 -8.31 -21.13
C GLY A 102 6.81 -8.81 -19.77
N ASP A 103 7.10 -7.91 -18.82
CA ASP A 103 7.40 -8.26 -17.41
C ASP A 103 6.26 -7.82 -16.48
N ALA A 104 5.98 -6.51 -16.43
CA ALA A 104 4.99 -5.94 -15.53
C ALA A 104 3.79 -5.31 -16.26
N LEU A 105 3.93 -5.01 -17.55
CA LEU A 105 2.88 -4.44 -18.37
C LEU A 105 2.91 -5.02 -19.79
N TYR A 106 1.80 -4.94 -20.51
CA TYR A 106 1.73 -5.18 -21.96
C TYR A 106 1.13 -3.97 -22.67
N VAL A 107 1.44 -3.88 -23.97
CA VAL A 107 0.89 -2.88 -24.87
C VAL A 107 -0.23 -3.50 -25.70
N ASP A 108 -1.39 -2.84 -25.71
CA ASP A 108 -2.51 -3.17 -26.60
C ASP A 108 -3.05 -1.90 -27.24
N ASP A 109 -3.11 -1.90 -28.57
CA ASP A 109 -3.29 -0.71 -29.43
C ASP A 109 -2.35 0.46 -29.01
N ASP A 110 -2.89 1.48 -28.35
CA ASP A 110 -2.17 2.68 -27.88
C ASP A 110 -2.14 2.77 -26.33
N GLY A 111 -2.55 1.70 -25.63
CA GLY A 111 -2.67 1.65 -24.18
C GLY A 111 -1.63 0.74 -23.52
N TYR A 112 -1.24 1.09 -22.29
CA TYR A 112 -0.39 0.27 -21.43
C TYR A 112 -1.25 -0.34 -20.32
N TYR A 113 -1.15 -1.65 -20.13
CA TYR A 113 -1.98 -2.42 -19.19
C TYR A 113 -1.10 -3.29 -18.30
N PRO A 114 -1.45 -3.52 -17.02
CA PRO A 114 -0.66 -4.40 -16.16
C PRO A 114 -0.70 -5.85 -16.67
N GLU A 115 0.44 -6.53 -16.61
CA GLU A 115 0.49 -7.96 -16.88
C GLU A 115 -0.30 -8.68 -15.77
N SER A 116 -1.15 -9.63 -16.16
CA SER A 116 -1.89 -10.42 -15.17
C SER A 116 -0.97 -11.52 -14.65
N ASP A 117 -0.64 -11.50 -13.36
CA ASP A 117 0.01 -12.63 -12.69
C ASP A 117 -0.82 -13.89 -12.97
N GLY A 118 -0.26 -14.80 -13.79
CA GLY A 118 -0.83 -16.10 -14.10
C GLY A 118 -0.69 -17.10 -12.97
#